data_AF-A0A9E5NC21-F1
#
_entry.id   AF-A0A9E5NC21-F1
#
_cell.length_a   1.000
_cell.length_b   1.000
_cell.length_c   1.000
_cell.angle_alpha   90.00
_cell.angle_beta   90.00
_cell.angle_gamma   90.00
#
_symmetry.space_group_name_H-M   'P 1'
#
loop_
_entity.id
_entity.type
_entity.pdbx_description
1 polymer ?
#
loop_
_entity_poly.entity_id
_entity_poly.type
_entity_poly.pdbx_seq_one_letter_code
_entity_poly.pdbx_strand_id
1 'polypeptide(L)'
;VVTLSEIGGNNSSLIEDYIDDAYYTWDPAPVAVLLLSDYQSSGEGYGITSPYWNGYCVSDNIYADIEGSYDLPEIAIARITAQNATHLSTMIGKLLEYERTPPTASNFYDIPLIAGG
;
A
#
# COMPACT_ATOMS: atom_id res chain seq x y z
N VAL A 1 10.43 1.59 -8.48
CA VAL A 1 10.13 0.27 -7.87
C VAL A 1 11.38 -0.13 -7.13
N VAL A 2 11.24 -0.50 -5.87
CA VAL A 2 12.34 -0.93 -4.99
C VAL A 2 11.94 -2.25 -4.34
N THR A 3 12.92 -3.08 -4.02
CA THR A 3 12.78 -4.34 -3.30
C THR A 3 13.20 -4.18 -1.85
N LEU A 4 12.67 -5.02 -0.96
CA LEU A 4 13.05 -5.02 0.45
C LEU A 4 14.56 -5.25 0.64
N SER A 5 15.20 -6.04 -0.25
CA SER A 5 16.65 -6.25 -0.22
C SER A 5 17.46 -4.98 -0.53
N GLU A 6 16.95 -4.10 -1.39
CA GLU A 6 17.64 -2.85 -1.74
C GLU A 6 17.61 -1.82 -0.59
N ILE A 7 16.60 -1.89 0.28
CA ILE A 7 16.46 -1.02 1.47
C ILE A 7 16.99 -1.68 2.75
N GLY A 8 17.68 -2.82 2.65
CA GLY A 8 18.34 -3.47 3.78
C GLY A 8 17.51 -4.51 4.54
N GLY A 9 16.27 -4.78 4.12
CA GLY A 9 15.47 -5.90 4.61
C GLY A 9 13.99 -5.59 4.85
N ASN A 10 13.26 -6.59 5.35
CA ASN A 10 11.86 -6.45 5.73
C ASN A 10 11.73 -5.99 7.20
N ASN A 11 12.01 -4.72 7.45
CA ASN A 11 11.91 -4.11 8.78
C ASN A 11 11.09 -2.83 8.67
N SER A 12 10.19 -2.58 9.63
CA SER A 12 9.30 -1.44 9.54
C SER A 12 10.04 -0.12 9.54
N SER A 13 11.07 0.05 10.37
CA SER A 13 11.88 1.27 10.39
C SER A 13 12.67 1.47 9.10
N LEU A 14 13.20 0.39 8.49
CA LEU A 14 13.91 0.51 7.20
C LEU A 14 12.98 0.92 6.06
N ILE A 15 11.72 0.46 6.09
CA ILE A 15 10.72 0.85 5.10
C ILE A 15 10.33 2.31 5.30
N GLU A 16 10.14 2.74 6.56
CA GLU A 16 9.85 4.14 6.91
C GLU A 16 10.97 5.07 6.46
N ASP A 17 12.20 4.79 6.89
CA ASP A 17 13.39 5.59 6.56
C ASP A 17 13.54 5.78 5.04
N TYR A 18 13.23 4.75 4.25
CA TYR A 18 13.26 4.83 2.78
C TYR A 18 12.16 5.73 2.21
N ILE A 19 10.94 5.67 2.75
CA ILE A 19 9.82 6.48 2.27
C ILE A 19 10.05 7.95 2.65
N ASP A 20 10.50 8.22 3.88
CA ASP A 20 10.88 9.55 4.34
C ASP A 20 12.00 10.14 3.48
N ASP A 21 13.07 9.37 3.24
CA ASP A 21 14.17 9.80 2.36
C ASP A 21 13.67 10.13 0.95
N ALA A 22 12.81 9.28 0.38
CA ALA A 22 12.22 9.54 -0.93
C ALA A 22 11.37 10.83 -0.93
N TYR A 23 10.58 11.06 0.11
CA TYR A 23 9.77 12.27 0.27
C TYR A 23 10.63 13.54 0.34
N TYR A 24 11.69 13.54 1.14
CA TYR A 24 12.53 14.72 1.36
C TYR A 24 13.56 14.96 0.25
N THR A 25 13.98 13.93 -0.50
CA THR A 25 15.13 14.04 -1.42
C THR A 25 14.78 13.93 -2.90
N TRP A 26 13.66 13.31 -3.27
CA TRP A 26 13.29 13.18 -4.68
C TRP A 26 12.66 14.46 -5.22
N ASP A 27 12.89 14.74 -6.51
CA ASP A 27 12.27 15.85 -7.22
C ASP A 27 11.64 15.33 -8.54
N PRO A 28 10.30 15.26 -8.65
CA PRO A 28 9.33 15.63 -7.62
C PRO A 28 9.26 14.60 -6.48
N ALA A 29 8.86 15.05 -5.29
CA ALA A 29 8.54 14.17 -4.18
C ALA A 29 7.41 13.18 -4.54
N PRO A 30 7.44 11.94 -4.04
CA PRO A 30 6.36 10.99 -4.22
C PRO A 30 5.05 11.51 -3.62
N VAL A 31 3.95 11.36 -4.37
CA VAL A 31 2.58 11.63 -3.89
C VAL A 31 1.85 10.35 -3.47
N ALA A 32 2.42 9.19 -3.80
CA ALA A 32 1.83 7.89 -3.47
C ALA A 32 2.88 6.78 -3.32
N VAL A 33 2.61 5.84 -2.42
CA VAL A 33 3.37 4.60 -2.22
C VAL A 33 2.41 3.41 -2.33
N LEU A 34 2.84 2.38 -3.05
CA LEU A 34 2.09 1.14 -3.22
C LEU A 34 2.91 -0.06 -2.75
N LEU A 35 2.45 -0.73 -1.69
CA LEU A 35 3.05 -1.96 -1.18
C LEU A 35 2.50 -3.16 -1.97
N LEU A 36 3.40 -3.98 -2.51
CA LEU A 36 3.07 -5.12 -3.38
C LEU A 36 3.35 -6.46 -2.70
N SER A 37 2.64 -6.73 -1.62
CA SER A 37 2.62 -8.02 -0.93
C SER A 37 1.55 -8.00 0.16
N ASP A 38 1.12 -9.16 0.63
CA ASP A 38 0.37 -9.26 1.87
C ASP A 38 1.22 -8.81 3.09
N TYR A 39 0.61 -8.67 4.27
CA TYR A 39 1.36 -8.50 5.51
C TYR A 39 2.17 -9.77 5.82
N GLN A 40 3.37 -9.62 6.40
CA GLN A 40 4.19 -10.77 6.76
C GLN A 40 3.57 -11.53 7.95
N SER A 41 2.92 -12.65 7.67
CA SER A 41 2.53 -13.61 8.70
C SER A 41 3.76 -14.39 9.21
N SER A 42 3.75 -14.76 10.49
CA SER A 42 4.84 -15.54 11.08
C SER A 42 4.98 -16.89 10.38
N GLY A 43 6.18 -17.20 9.89
CA GLY A 43 6.50 -18.47 9.22
C GLY A 43 6.33 -18.47 7.70
N GLU A 44 5.82 -17.38 7.11
CA GLU A 44 5.65 -17.28 5.66
C GLU A 44 6.87 -16.63 4.98
N GLY A 45 7.20 -17.13 3.78
CA GLY A 45 8.32 -16.64 2.96
C GLY A 45 7.98 -15.40 2.13
N TYR A 46 6.80 -14.81 2.32
CA TYR A 46 6.32 -13.61 1.63
C TYR A 46 5.93 -12.53 2.63
N GLY A 47 5.67 -11.34 2.11
CA GLY A 47 5.06 -10.25 2.86
C GLY A 47 5.95 -9.03 3.01
N ILE A 48 5.31 -7.88 3.19
CA ILE A 48 5.93 -6.62 3.60
C ILE A 48 5.36 -6.28 4.97
N THR A 49 6.22 -6.11 5.97
CA THR A 49 5.81 -5.76 7.33
C THR A 49 5.24 -4.33 7.40
N SER A 50 4.62 -3.98 8.53
CA SER A 50 4.13 -2.62 8.81
C SER A 50 4.29 -2.28 10.30
N PRO A 51 4.29 -0.98 10.68
CA PRO A 51 4.40 -0.56 12.06
C PRO A 51 3.11 -0.88 12.85
N TYR A 52 3.25 -0.92 14.17
CA TYR A 52 2.14 -1.13 15.10
C TYR A 52 1.73 0.20 15.74
N TRP A 53 0.49 0.62 15.52
CA TRP A 53 -0.15 1.66 16.30
C TRP A 53 -0.46 1.14 17.71
N ASN A 54 0.13 1.79 18.73
CA ASN A 54 -0.06 1.47 20.15
C ASN A 54 0.11 -0.03 20.50
N GLY A 55 0.90 -0.77 19.72
CA GLY A 55 1.22 -2.18 19.97
C GLY A 55 0.11 -3.20 19.70
N TYR A 56 -1.04 -2.80 19.11
CA TYR A 56 -2.16 -3.73 18.86
C TYR A 56 -2.74 -3.66 17.44
N CYS A 57 -2.44 -2.62 16.67
CA CYS A 57 -3.00 -2.43 15.34
C CYS A 57 -1.87 -2.24 14.31
N VAL A 58 -1.75 -3.18 13.37
CA VAL A 58 -0.83 -3.03 12.24
C VAL A 58 -1.40 -2.00 11.28
N SER A 59 -0.60 -1.01 10.86
CA SER A 59 -1.09 0.08 10.03
C SER A 59 -0.05 0.54 9.01
N ASP A 60 -0.36 0.39 7.72
CA ASP A 60 0.42 1.01 6.65
C ASP A 60 0.32 2.54 6.68
N ASN A 61 -0.74 3.11 7.25
CA ASN A 61 -0.94 4.57 7.28
C ASN A 61 0.18 5.31 8.04
N ILE A 62 0.85 4.62 8.97
CA ILE A 62 1.98 5.19 9.71
C ILE A 62 3.12 5.49 8.74
N TYR A 63 3.33 4.67 7.71
CA TYR A 63 4.35 4.91 6.68
C TYR A 63 4.16 6.17 5.85
N ALA A 64 2.98 6.79 5.95
CA ALA A 64 2.63 7.98 5.20
C ALA A 64 2.63 9.24 6.07
N ASP A 65 2.77 9.12 7.39
CA ASP A 65 2.93 10.25 8.33
C ASP A 65 4.41 10.60 8.46
N ILE A 66 4.90 11.37 7.49
CA ILE A 66 6.31 11.67 7.27
C ILE A 66 6.80 12.77 8.22
N GLU A 67 5.92 13.74 8.51
CA GLU A 67 6.25 14.84 9.41
C GLU A 67 5.92 14.52 10.88
N GLY A 68 5.28 13.38 11.16
CA GLY A 68 4.83 12.98 12.49
C GLY A 68 3.75 13.90 13.05
N SER A 69 2.99 14.56 12.18
CA SER A 69 2.10 15.67 12.54
C SER A 69 0.66 15.20 12.64
N TYR A 70 0.28 14.80 13.85
CA TYR A 70 -1.10 14.39 14.22
C TYR A 70 -1.59 13.08 13.58
N ASP A 71 -0.69 12.14 13.27
CA ASP A 71 -1.03 10.83 12.72
C ASP A 71 -1.76 10.92 11.37
N LEU A 72 -1.51 12.00 10.62
CA LEU A 72 -2.11 12.26 9.31
C LEU A 72 -1.10 11.97 8.20
N PRO A 73 -1.53 11.34 7.10
CA PRO A 73 -0.62 11.03 6.01
C PRO A 73 -0.37 12.23 5.08
N GLU A 74 0.89 12.49 4.72
CA GLU A 74 1.32 13.44 3.67
C GLU A 74 1.23 12.83 2.26
N ILE A 75 1.33 11.50 2.16
CA ILE A 75 1.31 10.76 0.89
C ILE A 75 0.18 9.73 0.86
N ALA A 76 -0.36 9.45 -0.32
CA ALA A 76 -1.35 8.39 -0.46
C ALA A 76 -0.67 7.02 -0.35
N ILE A 77 -1.05 6.21 0.64
CA ILE A 77 -0.53 4.84 0.77
C ILE A 77 -1.61 3.79 0.54
N ALA A 78 -1.24 2.74 -0.19
CA ALA A 78 -2.10 1.58 -0.42
C ALA A 78 -1.27 0.30 -0.48
N ARG A 79 -1.97 -0.83 -0.37
CA ARG A 79 -1.38 -2.17 -0.50
C ARG A 79 -2.22 -3.04 -1.42
N ILE A 80 -1.58 -3.72 -2.36
CA ILE A 80 -2.18 -4.88 -3.03
C ILE A 80 -1.80 -6.12 -2.23
N THR A 81 -2.77 -6.63 -1.46
CA THR A 81 -2.57 -7.81 -0.62
C THR A 81 -2.54 -9.08 -1.46
N ALA A 82 -1.34 -9.64 -1.61
CA ALA A 82 -1.12 -10.84 -2.40
C ALA A 82 -0.06 -11.74 -1.73
N GLN A 83 -0.42 -13.01 -1.56
CA GLN A 83 0.44 -14.04 -0.96
C GLN A 83 1.27 -14.78 -2.01
N ASN A 84 0.87 -14.68 -3.27
CA ASN A 84 1.53 -15.30 -4.41
C ASN A 84 1.27 -14.51 -5.70
N ALA A 85 1.99 -14.86 -6.76
CA ALA A 85 1.90 -14.19 -8.05
C ALA A 85 0.49 -14.25 -8.68
N THR A 86 -0.27 -15.32 -8.43
CA THR A 86 -1.63 -15.47 -8.97
C THR A 86 -2.60 -14.47 -8.35
N HIS A 87 -2.52 -14.25 -7.02
CA HIS A 87 -3.32 -13.23 -6.33
C HIS A 87 -2.99 -11.84 -6.87
N LEU A 88 -1.69 -11.56 -6.99
CA LEU A 88 -1.20 -10.26 -7.48
C LEU A 88 -1.66 -10.00 -8.92
N SER A 89 -1.50 -10.98 -9.81
CA SER A 89 -1.94 -10.89 -11.21
C SER A 89 -3.44 -10.67 -11.32
N THR A 90 -4.24 -11.34 -10.48
CA THR A 90 -5.70 -11.17 -10.45
C THR A 90 -6.09 -9.75 -10.02
N MET A 91 -5.46 -9.22 -8.96
CA MET A 91 -5.78 -7.87 -8.46
C MET A 91 -5.35 -6.79 -9.45
N ILE A 92 -4.11 -6.86 -9.95
CA ILE A 92 -3.59 -5.92 -10.96
C ILE A 92 -4.43 -5.98 -12.23
N GLY A 93 -4.83 -7.19 -12.67
CA GLY A 93 -5.67 -7.39 -13.85
C GLY A 93 -6.99 -6.62 -13.75
N LYS A 94 -7.70 -6.74 -12.62
CA LYS A 94 -8.95 -6.00 -12.38
C LYS A 94 -8.75 -4.49 -12.38
N LEU A 95 -7.68 -3.99 -11.75
CA LEU A 95 -7.37 -2.55 -11.71
C LEU A 95 -7.11 -2.01 -13.11
N LEU A 96 -6.26 -2.69 -13.88
CA LEU A 96 -5.93 -2.29 -15.25
C LEU A 96 -7.13 -2.39 -16.20
N GLU A 97 -7.96 -3.42 -16.06
CA GLU A 97 -9.19 -3.56 -16.84
C GLU A 97 -10.12 -2.38 -16.58
N TYR A 98 -10.33 -2.03 -15.31
CA TYR A 98 -11.21 -0.93 -14.93
C TYR A 98 -10.71 0.44 -15.41
N GLU A 99 -9.40 0.69 -15.34
CA GLU A 99 -8.82 1.97 -15.78
C GLU A 99 -8.72 2.11 -17.30
N ARG A 100 -8.42 1.02 -18.02
CA ARG A 100 -8.15 1.05 -19.46
C ARG A 100 -9.36 0.71 -20.31
N THR A 101 -10.26 -0.11 -19.80
CA THR A 101 -11.49 -0.56 -20.46
C THR A 101 -12.67 -0.41 -19.51
N PRO A 102 -13.00 0.84 -19.11
CA PRO A 102 -14.03 1.07 -18.12
C PRO A 102 -15.41 0.57 -18.62
N PRO A 103 -16.31 0.19 -17.70
CA PRO A 103 -17.67 -0.18 -18.03
C PRO A 103 -18.39 0.91 -18.84
N THR A 104 -19.05 0.52 -19.92
CA THR A 104 -19.73 1.44 -20.84
C THR A 104 -21.24 1.51 -20.64
N ALA A 105 -21.80 0.63 -19.79
CA ALA A 105 -23.21 0.67 -19.44
C ALA A 105 -23.53 1.99 -18.72
N SER A 106 -24.52 2.73 -19.22
CA SER A 106 -24.83 4.09 -18.76
C SER A 106 -25.22 4.16 -17.28
N ASN A 107 -25.79 3.09 -16.75
CA ASN A 107 -26.24 2.98 -15.35
C ASN A 107 -25.19 2.33 -14.43
N PHE A 108 -23.99 2.00 -14.92
CA PHE A 108 -23.00 1.26 -14.12
C PHE A 108 -22.65 1.96 -12.80
N TYR A 109 -22.51 3.29 -12.84
CA TYR A 109 -22.14 4.11 -11.68
C TYR A 109 -23.34 4.60 -10.84
N ASP A 110 -24.57 4.33 -11.28
CA ASP A 110 -25.80 4.82 -10.66
C ASP A 110 -26.43 3.82 -9.67
N ILE A 111 -25.78 2.69 -9.40
CA ILE A 111 -26.33 1.57 -8.61
C ILE A 111 -25.40 1.26 -7.40
N PRO A 112 -25.28 2.16 -6.41
CA PRO A 112 -24.50 1.88 -5.21
C PRO A 112 -25.20 0.83 -4.33
N LEU A 113 -24.43 -0.13 -3.81
CA LEU A 113 -24.88 -1.04 -2.76
C LEU A 113 -24.49 -0.48 -1.39
N ILE A 114 -25.47 -0.31 -0.50
CA ILE A 114 -25.25 0.11 0.89
C ILE A 114 -25.77 -1.01 1.80
N ALA A 115 -24.95 -1.42 2.77
CA ALA A 115 -25.33 -2.39 3.80
C ALA A 115 -25.06 -1.80 5.20
N GLY A 116 -25.98 -2.01 6.14
CA GLY A 116 -25.85 -1.64 7.55
C GLY A 116 -26.36 -2.78 8.42
N GLY A 117 -25.55 -3.22 9.38
CA GLY A 117 -25.86 -4.31 10.33
C GLY A 117 -26.22 -3.81 11.72
#